data_AF-A0A0R3EM27-F1
#
_entry.id   AF-A0A0R3EM27-F1
#
_cell.length_a   1.000
_cell.length_b   1.000
_cell.length_c   1.000
_cell.angle_alpha   90.00
_cell.angle_beta   90.00
_cell.angle_gamma   90.00
#
_symmetry.space_group_name_H-M   'P 1'
#
loop_
_entity.id
_entity.type
_entity.pdbx_description
1 polymer ?
#
loop_
_entity_poly.entity_id
_entity_poly.type
_entity_poly.pdbx_seq_one_letter_code
_entity_poly.pdbx_strand_id
1 'polypeptide(L)'
;MAKHDEHDSSNRGISTAHAMKYLGITPRTAIKRIKNDTLPGYVEHSSTGGRDYYYFYPPEPEQSPSPAPSSQPSEIGTPSLDPVLASALDRIAQLEAEKSDLHAELVAERETVRLLRLARESNDAALADYRAAFHDIDEGFTKYRRGAQKFRSSAEKFSLAYDLQDEAIGQLTTPGHPGSLDQ
;
A
#
# COMPACT_ATOMS: atom_id res chain seq x y z
N MET A 1 4.60 27.34 -37.74
CA MET A 1 3.43 28.05 -37.19
C MET A 1 2.49 27.00 -36.63
N ALA A 2 2.68 26.59 -35.38
CA ALA A 2 1.77 25.68 -34.69
C ALA A 2 0.83 26.54 -33.84
N LYS A 3 -0.47 26.43 -34.12
CA LYS A 3 -1.53 27.16 -33.45
C LYS A 3 -1.54 26.75 -31.98
N HIS A 4 -1.26 27.70 -31.09
CA HIS A 4 -1.67 27.60 -29.70
C HIS A 4 -3.18 27.83 -29.70
N ASP A 5 -3.95 26.74 -29.65
CA ASP A 5 -5.37 26.85 -29.32
C ASP A 5 -5.44 27.23 -27.83
N GLU A 6 -5.81 28.49 -27.60
CA GLU A 6 -6.23 29.02 -26.31
C GLU A 6 -7.43 28.20 -25.82
N HIS A 7 -7.17 27.18 -25.00
CA HIS A 7 -8.23 26.52 -24.27
C HIS A 7 -8.71 27.47 -23.17
N ASP A 8 -9.87 28.07 -23.46
CA ASP A 8 -10.76 28.80 -22.56
C ASP A 8 -10.72 28.18 -21.15
N SER A 9 -10.00 28.86 -20.24
CA SER A 9 -9.65 28.37 -18.90
C SER A 9 -10.85 28.29 -17.93
N SER A 10 -12.07 28.42 -18.44
CA SER A 10 -13.31 28.47 -17.67
C SER A 10 -13.95 27.10 -17.43
N ASN A 11 -13.56 26.05 -18.19
CA ASN A 11 -14.14 24.72 -18.05
C ASN A 11 -13.08 23.68 -17.67
N ARG A 12 -12.78 23.56 -16.37
CA ARG A 12 -11.84 22.53 -15.86
C ARG A 12 -12.43 21.14 -16.13
N GLY A 13 -11.81 20.39 -17.04
CA GLY A 13 -12.18 19.01 -17.33
C GLY A 13 -12.17 18.14 -16.07
N ILE A 14 -13.13 17.21 -15.99
CA ILE A 14 -13.24 16.28 -14.86
C ILE A 14 -12.39 15.05 -15.16
N SER A 15 -11.57 14.64 -14.19
CA SER A 15 -10.74 13.43 -14.34
C SER A 15 -11.62 12.20 -14.56
N THR A 16 -11.20 11.33 -15.49
CA THR A 16 -11.84 10.03 -15.73
C THR A 16 -11.94 9.12 -14.50
N ALA A 17 -11.16 9.39 -13.44
CA ALA A 17 -11.34 8.74 -12.14
C ALA A 17 -12.75 8.95 -11.55
N HIS A 18 -13.39 10.09 -11.85
CA HIS A 18 -14.74 10.42 -11.43
C HIS A 18 -15.82 10.06 -12.47
N ALA A 19 -15.47 9.37 -13.55
CA ALA A 19 -16.44 9.02 -14.60
C ALA A 19 -17.62 8.18 -14.08
N MET A 20 -17.39 7.35 -13.05
CA MET A 20 -18.45 6.55 -12.46
C MET A 20 -19.51 7.41 -11.78
N LYS A 21 -19.11 8.54 -11.20
CA LYS A 21 -20.02 9.47 -10.51
C LYS A 21 -20.86 10.31 -11.48
N TYR A 22 -20.26 10.78 -12.57
CA TYR A 22 -20.92 11.73 -13.49
C TYR A 22 -21.57 11.06 -14.70
N LEU A 23 -21.05 9.93 -15.15
CA LEU A 23 -21.48 9.25 -16.38
C LEU A 23 -21.98 7.82 -16.13
N GLY A 24 -21.89 7.31 -14.90
CA GLY A 24 -22.28 5.93 -14.57
C GLY A 24 -21.42 4.85 -15.24
N ILE A 25 -20.26 5.21 -15.80
CA ILE A 25 -19.36 4.28 -16.51
C ILE A 25 -18.02 4.12 -15.80
N THR A 26 -17.37 2.98 -15.99
CA THR A 26 -16.04 2.74 -15.40
C THR A 26 -14.98 3.67 -16.01
N PRO A 27 -13.94 4.08 -15.25
CA PRO A 27 -12.86 4.94 -15.76
C PRO A 27 -12.21 4.38 -17.04
N ARG A 28 -12.03 3.06 -17.12
CA ARG A 28 -11.49 2.39 -18.31
C ARG A 28 -12.38 2.56 -19.54
N THR A 29 -13.69 2.55 -19.35
CA THR A 29 -14.66 2.77 -20.42
C THR A 29 -14.66 4.24 -20.85
N ALA A 30 -14.57 5.17 -19.90
CA ALA A 30 -14.46 6.60 -20.20
C ALA A 30 -13.19 6.91 -21.02
N ILE A 31 -12.04 6.36 -20.64
CA ILE A 31 -10.79 6.49 -21.40
C ILE A 31 -10.93 5.96 -22.83
N LYS A 32 -11.55 4.77 -23.00
CA LYS A 32 -11.82 4.22 -24.33
C LYS A 32 -12.74 5.13 -25.15
N ARG A 33 -13.74 5.75 -24.53
CA ARG A 33 -14.68 6.65 -25.22
C ARG A 33 -14.03 7.96 -25.66
N ILE A 34 -13.13 8.51 -24.84
CA ILE A 34 -12.32 9.68 -25.20
C ILE A 34 -11.40 9.36 -26.38
N LYS A 35 -10.72 8.20 -26.35
CA LYS A 35 -9.84 7.77 -27.45
C LYS A 35 -10.57 7.53 -28.77
N ASN A 36 -11.85 7.20 -28.71
CA ASN A 36 -12.69 6.92 -29.87
C ASN A 36 -13.53 8.14 -30.29
N ASP A 37 -13.26 9.33 -29.75
CA ASP A 37 -14.00 10.58 -29.99
C ASP A 37 -15.52 10.51 -29.72
N THR A 38 -15.94 9.55 -28.90
CA THR A 38 -17.37 9.38 -28.50
C THR A 38 -17.74 10.12 -27.23
N LEU A 39 -16.75 10.61 -26.48
CA LEU A 39 -16.94 11.42 -25.28
C LEU A 39 -16.02 12.64 -25.38
N PRO A 40 -16.54 13.88 -25.34
CA PRO A 40 -15.72 15.07 -25.43
C PRO A 40 -14.80 15.17 -24.22
N GLY A 41 -13.51 15.31 -24.47
CA GLY A 41 -12.47 15.30 -23.46
C GLY A 41 -11.11 15.63 -24.03
N TYR A 42 -10.11 15.73 -23.16
CA TYR A 42 -8.73 15.96 -23.56
C TYR A 42 -7.78 15.07 -22.79
N VAL A 43 -6.58 14.89 -23.35
CA VAL A 43 -5.49 14.14 -22.73
C VAL A 43 -4.41 15.12 -22.31
N GLU A 44 -4.03 15.07 -21.04
CA GLU A 44 -2.89 15.80 -20.52
C GLU A 44 -1.69 14.85 -20.51
N HIS A 45 -0.75 15.13 -21.41
CA HIS A 45 0.50 14.38 -21.49
C HIS A 45 1.48 14.90 -20.45
N SER A 46 1.99 14.00 -19.61
CA SER A 46 3.02 14.34 -18.64
C SER A 46 4.34 14.67 -19.36
N SER A 47 4.83 15.90 -19.22
CA SER A 47 6.08 16.39 -19.84
C SER A 47 7.34 15.67 -19.35
N THR A 48 7.26 14.96 -18.22
CA THR A 48 8.36 14.23 -17.56
C THR A 48 8.40 12.73 -17.89
N GLY A 49 7.68 12.28 -18.92
CA GLY A 49 7.63 10.86 -19.30
C GLY A 49 6.76 10.01 -18.36
N GLY A 50 5.83 10.65 -17.64
CA GLY A 50 4.86 10.01 -16.77
C GLY A 50 3.65 9.43 -17.51
N ARG A 51 2.67 8.94 -16.75
CA ARG A 51 1.40 8.39 -17.27
C ARG A 51 0.54 9.50 -17.90
N ASP A 52 -0.18 9.18 -18.96
CA ASP A 52 -1.21 10.06 -19.55
C ASP A 52 -2.41 10.21 -18.60
N TYR A 53 -2.92 11.43 -18.44
CA TYR A 53 -4.13 11.73 -17.69
C TYR A 53 -5.27 12.09 -18.64
N TYR A 54 -6.45 11.48 -18.44
CA TYR A 54 -7.62 11.67 -19.31
C TYR A 54 -8.71 12.44 -18.56
N TYR A 55 -9.24 13.47 -19.20
CA TYR A 55 -10.29 14.35 -18.68
C TYR A 55 -11.48 14.40 -19.64
N PHE A 56 -12.69 14.48 -19.10
CA PHE A 56 -13.92 14.65 -19.89
C PHE A 56 -14.66 15.91 -19.45
N TYR A 57 -15.42 16.51 -20.37
CA TYR A 57 -16.29 17.62 -20.05
C TYR A 57 -17.66 17.09 -19.58
N PRO A 58 -18.20 17.58 -18.45
CA PRO A 58 -19.56 17.24 -18.06
C PRO A 58 -20.52 17.79 -19.14
N PRO A 59 -21.57 17.03 -19.50
CA PRO A 59 -22.64 17.58 -20.32
C PRO A 59 -23.25 18.78 -19.58
N GLU A 60 -23.39 19.91 -20.26
CA GLU A 60 -24.10 21.07 -19.71
C GLU A 60 -25.49 20.61 -19.24
N PRO A 61 -25.93 20.98 -18.03
CA PRO A 61 -27.29 20.66 -17.61
C PRO A 61 -28.23 21.31 -18.62
N GLU A 62 -29.05 20.49 -19.28
CA GLU A 62 -30.05 20.97 -20.23
C GLU A 62 -30.87 22.09 -19.55
N GLN A 63 -30.77 23.30 -20.10
CA GLN A 63 -31.64 24.42 -19.75
C GLN A 63 -33.09 23.98 -19.98
N SER A 64 -33.81 23.74 -18.88
CA SER A 64 -35.25 23.52 -18.92
C SER A 64 -35.92 24.65 -19.72
N PRO A 65 -36.75 24.35 -20.75
CA PRO A 65 -37.37 25.40 -21.54
C PRO A 65 -38.29 26.24 -20.67
N SER A 66 -38.10 27.56 -20.73
CA SER A 66 -38.94 28.57 -20.10
C SER A 66 -40.37 28.48 -20.67
N PRO A 67 -41.42 28.24 -19.86
CA PRO A 67 -42.78 28.33 -20.35
C PRO A 67 -43.21 29.81 -20.46
N ALA A 68 -43.75 30.16 -21.63
CA ALA A 68 -44.32 31.45 -21.98
C ALA A 68 -45.46 31.90 -21.03
N PRO A 69 -45.80 33.20 -20.95
CA PRO A 69 -46.74 33.71 -19.97
C PRO A 69 -48.18 33.48 -20.44
N SER A 70 -48.91 32.60 -19.77
CA SER A 70 -50.37 32.50 -19.89
C SER A 70 -51.04 33.25 -18.74
N SER A 71 -51.65 34.37 -19.08
CA SER A 71 -52.53 35.15 -18.22
C SER A 71 -53.84 34.42 -17.99
N GLN A 72 -54.22 34.17 -16.74
CA GLN A 72 -55.61 34.28 -16.28
C GLN A 72 -55.69 34.30 -14.74
N PRO A 73 -56.57 35.13 -14.14
CA PRO A 73 -56.73 35.23 -12.70
C PRO A 73 -57.85 34.31 -12.22
N SER A 74 -57.67 33.60 -11.11
CA SER A 74 -58.78 33.22 -10.23
C SER A 74 -58.31 32.71 -8.86
N GLU A 75 -58.87 33.40 -7.86
CA GLU A 75 -59.44 32.89 -6.61
C GLU A 75 -58.56 32.27 -5.51
N ILE A 76 -58.78 32.87 -4.34
CA ILE A 76 -58.25 32.56 -3.02
C ILE A 76 -58.83 31.23 -2.56
N GLY A 77 -57.97 30.22 -2.37
CA GLY A 77 -58.36 28.95 -1.77
C GLY A 77 -57.17 28.24 -1.13
N THR A 78 -57.06 28.34 0.21
CA THR A 78 -56.30 27.49 1.16
C THR A 78 -54.80 27.20 0.88
N PRO A 79 -53.91 27.28 1.90
CA PRO A 79 -52.49 26.99 1.69
C PRO A 79 -52.28 25.49 1.60
N SER A 80 -52.48 24.92 0.41
CA SER A 80 -51.85 23.65 0.07
C SER A 80 -50.35 23.92 0.02
N LEU A 81 -49.58 23.38 0.97
CA LEU A 81 -48.12 23.34 0.89
C LEU A 81 -47.74 22.90 -0.52
N ASP A 82 -47.00 23.76 -1.23
CA ASP A 82 -46.62 23.55 -2.61
C ASP A 82 -46.00 22.14 -2.77
N PRO A 83 -46.46 21.30 -3.71
CA PRO A 83 -45.90 19.96 -3.93
C PRO A 83 -44.40 20.01 -4.25
N VAL A 84 -43.92 21.15 -4.78
CA VAL A 84 -42.51 21.47 -4.98
C VAL A 84 -41.75 21.58 -3.66
N LEU A 85 -42.34 22.21 -2.64
CA LEU A 85 -41.72 22.34 -1.32
C LEU A 85 -41.66 21.00 -0.58
N ALA A 86 -42.71 20.18 -0.68
CA ALA A 86 -42.72 18.82 -0.12
C ALA A 86 -41.65 17.93 -0.76
N SER A 87 -41.52 17.98 -2.10
CA SER A 87 -40.46 17.24 -2.81
C SER A 87 -39.06 17.74 -2.47
N ALA A 88 -38.88 19.05 -2.25
CA ALA A 88 -37.59 19.61 -1.85
C ALA A 88 -37.19 19.16 -0.43
N LEU A 89 -38.14 19.12 0.50
CA LEU A 89 -37.90 18.65 1.87
C LEU A 89 -37.54 17.16 1.91
N ASP A 90 -38.25 16.32 1.14
CA ASP A 90 -37.89 14.89 0.99
C ASP A 90 -36.49 14.72 0.41
N ARG A 91 -36.11 15.56 -0.56
CA ARG A 91 -34.77 15.51 -1.16
C ARG A 91 -33.69 15.93 -0.18
N ILE A 92 -33.95 16.94 0.66
CA ILE A 92 -33.04 17.36 1.73
C ILE A 92 -32.86 16.23 2.74
N ALA A 93 -33.95 15.59 3.19
CA ALA A 93 -33.89 14.47 4.11
C ALA A 93 -33.08 13.29 3.55
N GLN A 94 -33.24 12.96 2.26
CA GLN A 94 -32.42 11.94 1.58
C GLN A 94 -30.93 12.30 1.56
N LEU A 95 -30.60 13.55 1.23
CA LEU A 95 -29.21 14.02 1.19
C LEU A 95 -28.57 14.05 2.58
N GLU A 96 -29.34 14.37 3.62
CA GLU A 96 -28.88 14.31 5.01
C GLU A 96 -28.62 12.87 5.47
N ALA A 97 -29.48 11.93 5.09
CA ALA A 97 -29.26 10.50 5.33
C ALA A 97 -28.00 9.99 4.61
N GLU A 98 -27.85 10.29 3.32
CA GLU A 98 -26.66 9.91 2.55
C GLU A 98 -25.38 10.51 3.13
N LYS A 99 -25.43 11.77 3.59
CA LYS A 99 -24.30 12.41 4.28
C LYS A 99 -23.96 11.72 5.59
N SER A 100 -24.97 11.32 6.37
CA SER A 100 -24.77 10.57 7.62
C SER A 100 -24.11 9.22 7.36
N ASP A 101 -24.60 8.48 6.35
CA ASP A 101 -24.05 7.18 5.98
C ASP A 101 -22.61 7.28 5.48
N LEU A 102 -22.32 8.24 4.60
CA LEU A 102 -20.96 8.51 4.13
C LEU A 102 -20.02 8.92 5.27
N HIS A 103 -20.52 9.69 6.23
CA HIS A 103 -19.70 10.06 7.40
C HIS A 103 -19.40 8.84 8.27
N ALA A 104 -20.36 7.94 8.46
CA ALA A 104 -20.15 6.69 9.18
C ALA A 104 -19.12 5.79 8.46
N GLU A 105 -19.22 5.66 7.13
CA GLU A 105 -18.26 4.91 6.32
C GLU A 105 -16.85 5.49 6.42
N LEU A 106 -16.71 6.82 6.34
CA LEU A 106 -15.41 7.50 6.45
C LEU A 106 -14.77 7.29 7.84
N VAL A 107 -15.58 7.33 8.91
CA VAL A 107 -15.08 7.02 10.26
C VAL A 107 -14.63 5.56 10.36
N ALA A 108 -15.40 4.62 9.81
CA ALA A 108 -15.03 3.22 9.77
C ALA A 108 -13.73 3.00 8.98
N GLU A 109 -13.61 3.60 7.80
CA GLU A 109 -12.41 3.48 6.96
C GLU A 109 -11.18 4.05 7.67
N ARG A 110 -11.30 5.21 8.34
CA ARG A 110 -10.22 5.77 9.15
C ARG A 110 -9.75 4.81 10.24
N GLU A 111 -10.66 4.14 10.93
CA GLU A 111 -10.27 3.17 11.95
C GLU A 111 -9.63 1.92 11.33
N THR A 112 -10.13 1.43 10.18
CA THR A 112 -9.47 0.31 9.48
C THR A 112 -8.03 0.66 9.05
N VAL A 113 -7.80 1.87 8.54
CA VAL A 113 -6.47 2.35 8.19
C VAL A 113 -5.58 2.46 9.43
N ARG A 114 -6.14 2.93 10.56
CA ARG A 114 -5.41 2.98 11.84
C ARG A 114 -4.99 1.58 12.28
N LEU A 115 -5.89 0.60 12.24
CA LEU A 115 -5.61 -0.79 12.58
C LEU A 115 -4.58 -1.43 11.64
N LEU A 116 -4.67 -1.17 10.33
CA LEU A 116 -3.70 -1.65 9.34
C LEU A 116 -2.30 -1.08 9.59
N ARG A 117 -2.18 0.19 9.99
CA ARG A 117 -0.89 0.79 10.37
C ARG A 117 -0.30 0.11 11.60
N LEU A 118 -1.11 -0.09 12.65
CA LEU A 118 -0.67 -0.78 13.87
C LEU A 118 -0.23 -2.23 13.58
N ALA A 119 -0.99 -2.94 12.74
CA ALA A 119 -0.63 -4.30 12.32
C ALA A 119 0.69 -4.33 11.53
N ARG A 120 0.92 -3.34 10.67
CA ARG A 120 2.17 -3.20 9.92
C ARG A 120 3.35 -2.91 10.85
N GLU A 121 3.20 -1.97 11.78
CA GLU A 121 4.23 -1.64 12.76
C GLU A 121 4.60 -2.87 13.62
N SER A 122 3.60 -3.63 14.06
CA SER A 122 3.79 -4.89 14.78
C SER A 122 4.54 -5.94 13.94
N ASN A 123 4.16 -6.12 12.68
CA ASN A 123 4.86 -7.03 11.77
C ASN A 123 6.31 -6.61 11.50
N ASP A 124 6.55 -5.32 11.31
CA ASP A 124 7.90 -4.80 11.08
C ASP A 124 8.79 -5.01 12.32
N ALA A 125 8.25 -4.83 13.52
CA ALA A 125 8.93 -5.15 14.77
C ALA A 125 9.23 -6.66 14.89
N ALA A 126 8.25 -7.52 14.63
CA ALA A 126 8.43 -8.97 14.67
C ALA A 126 9.49 -9.46 13.66
N LEU A 127 9.53 -8.86 12.47
CA LEU A 127 10.55 -9.16 11.46
C LEU A 127 11.95 -8.71 11.89
N ALA A 128 12.05 -7.58 12.62
CA ALA A 128 13.32 -7.13 13.18
C ALA A 128 13.82 -8.08 14.26
N ASP A 129 12.95 -8.49 15.19
CA ASP A 129 13.28 -9.46 16.25
C ASP A 129 13.69 -10.82 15.66
N TYR A 130 12.96 -11.28 14.65
CA TYR A 130 13.32 -12.50 13.92
C TYR A 130 14.73 -12.39 13.32
N ARG A 131 15.05 -11.30 12.62
CA ARG A 131 16.39 -11.11 12.04
C ARG A 131 17.49 -11.08 13.11
N ALA A 132 17.24 -10.43 14.25
CA ALA A 132 18.18 -10.41 15.36
C ALA A 132 18.43 -11.82 15.91
N ALA A 133 17.37 -12.62 16.10
CA ALA A 133 17.49 -14.00 16.54
C ALA A 133 18.33 -14.87 15.59
N PHE A 134 18.19 -14.69 14.27
CA PHE A 134 19.05 -15.41 13.30
C PHE A 134 20.53 -15.04 13.43
N HIS A 135 20.82 -13.76 13.63
CA HIS A 135 22.18 -13.30 13.84
C HIS A 135 22.78 -13.92 15.11
N ASP A 136 22.02 -13.95 16.21
CA ASP A 136 22.47 -14.56 17.47
C ASP A 136 22.74 -16.07 17.33
N ILE A 137 21.91 -16.78 16.56
CA ILE A 137 22.11 -18.20 16.25
C ILE A 137 23.41 -18.40 15.46
N ASP A 138 23.65 -17.60 14.43
CA ASP A 138 24.86 -17.70 13.60
C ASP A 138 26.13 -17.40 14.40
N GLU A 139 26.08 -16.37 15.24
CA GLU A 139 27.17 -16.03 16.15
C GLU A 139 27.40 -17.17 17.17
N GLY A 140 26.33 -17.72 17.73
CA GLY A 140 26.36 -18.87 18.61
C GLY A 140 27.02 -20.09 17.97
N PHE A 141 26.66 -20.40 16.72
CA PHE A 141 27.24 -21.51 15.96
C PHE A 141 28.73 -21.30 15.69
N THR A 142 29.13 -20.07 15.35
CA THR A 142 30.54 -19.70 15.16
C THR A 142 31.35 -19.86 16.44
N LYS A 143 30.82 -19.40 17.58
CA LYS A 143 31.42 -19.57 18.91
C LYS A 143 31.54 -21.06 19.27
N TYR A 144 30.48 -21.85 19.06
CA TYR A 144 30.47 -23.28 19.29
C TYR A 144 31.56 -23.99 18.48
N ARG A 145 31.62 -23.74 17.16
CA ARG A 145 32.62 -24.33 16.27
C ARG A 145 34.05 -24.02 16.72
N ARG A 146 34.31 -22.77 17.12
CA ARG A 146 35.62 -22.36 17.65
C ARG A 146 35.94 -23.08 18.97
N GLY A 147 34.96 -23.23 19.84
CA GLY A 147 35.10 -24.01 21.09
C GLY A 147 35.43 -25.47 20.83
N ALA A 148 34.71 -26.12 19.91
CA ALA A 148 34.95 -27.51 19.53
C ALA A 148 36.36 -27.74 18.94
N GLN A 149 36.85 -26.81 18.11
CA GLN A 149 38.22 -26.85 17.58
C GLN A 149 39.26 -26.75 18.69
N LYS A 150 39.07 -25.83 19.66
CA LYS A 150 39.96 -25.73 20.82
C LYS A 150 39.97 -27.01 21.64
N PHE A 151 38.79 -27.57 21.92
CA PHE A 151 38.68 -28.83 22.66
C PHE A 151 39.43 -29.96 21.96
N ARG A 152 39.24 -30.14 20.65
CA ARG A 152 39.98 -31.13 19.86
C ARG A 152 41.48 -30.94 19.95
N SER A 153 41.97 -29.71 19.77
CA SER A 153 43.41 -29.42 19.88
C SER A 153 43.97 -29.69 21.28
N SER A 154 43.17 -29.46 22.32
CA SER A 154 43.57 -29.80 23.70
C SER A 154 43.58 -31.30 23.92
N ALA A 155 42.59 -32.04 23.40
CA ALA A 155 42.55 -33.50 23.49
C ALA A 155 43.76 -34.14 22.77
N GLU A 156 44.14 -33.64 21.60
CA GLU A 156 45.35 -34.06 20.88
C GLU A 156 46.62 -33.82 21.72
N LYS A 157 46.73 -32.66 22.38
CA LYS A 157 47.85 -32.37 23.30
C LYS A 157 47.86 -33.27 24.53
N PHE A 158 46.69 -33.59 25.09
CA PHE A 158 46.58 -34.53 26.21
C PHE A 158 46.99 -35.93 25.81
N SER A 159 46.58 -36.41 24.63
CA SER A 159 47.02 -37.71 24.10
C SER A 159 48.54 -37.76 23.96
N LEU A 160 49.14 -36.73 23.33
CA LEU A 160 50.59 -36.64 23.18
C LEU A 160 51.32 -36.65 24.53
N ALA A 161 50.81 -35.92 25.52
CA ALA A 161 51.39 -35.89 26.86
C ALA A 161 51.32 -37.26 27.55
N TYR A 162 50.23 -38.00 27.34
CA TYR A 162 50.07 -39.36 27.85
C TYR A 162 51.07 -40.32 27.19
N ASP A 163 51.20 -40.28 25.87
CA ASP A 163 52.16 -41.11 25.13
C ASP A 163 53.61 -40.86 25.59
N LEU A 164 53.98 -39.59 25.78
CA LEU A 164 55.31 -39.21 26.31
C LEU A 164 55.53 -39.70 27.74
N GLN A 165 54.48 -39.68 28.56
CA GLN A 165 54.56 -40.18 29.94
C GLN A 165 54.74 -41.70 29.97
N ASP A 166 54.01 -42.45 29.13
CA ASP A 166 54.16 -43.89 29.00
C ASP A 166 55.56 -44.28 28.50
N GLU A 167 56.11 -43.54 27.54
CA GLU A 167 57.48 -43.73 27.07
C GLU A 167 58.50 -43.51 28.20
N ALA A 168 58.36 -42.42 28.96
CA ALA A 168 59.25 -42.12 30.08
C ALA A 168 59.20 -43.20 31.17
N ILE A 169 58.01 -43.73 31.48
CA ILE A 169 57.85 -44.85 32.43
C ILE A 169 58.49 -46.13 31.87
N GLY A 170 58.32 -46.41 30.58
CA GLY A 170 58.94 -47.56 29.90
C GLY A 170 60.47 -47.53 29.98
N GLN A 171 61.07 -46.36 29.77
CA GLN A 171 62.52 -46.16 29.90
C GLN A 171 63.00 -46.36 31.35
N LEU A 172 62.20 -45.96 32.35
CA LEU A 172 62.54 -46.11 33.76
C LEU A 172 62.44 -47.57 34.25
N THR A 173 61.53 -48.34 33.68
CA THR A 173 61.23 -49.73 34.09
C THR A 173 62.07 -50.78 33.37
N THR A 174 62.62 -50.45 32.19
CA THR A 174 63.48 -51.35 31.40
C THR A 174 64.73 -50.61 30.92
N PRO A 175 65.79 -50.49 31.75
CA PRO A 175 67.01 -49.83 31.35
C PRO A 175 67.71 -50.65 30.24
N GLY A 176 67.65 -50.16 29.00
CA GLY A 176 68.48 -50.66 27.90
C GLY A 176 67.79 -51.42 26.77
N HIS A 177 66.59 -51.03 26.31
CA HIS A 177 66.09 -51.52 25.01
C HIS A 177 66.62 -50.62 23.87
N PRO A 178 67.57 -51.09 23.02
CA PRO A 178 68.23 -50.29 21.99
C PRO A 178 67.41 -50.25 20.70
N GLY A 179 66.13 -49.89 20.78
CA GLY A 179 65.28 -49.67 19.61
C GLY A 179 65.13 -48.20 19.22
N SER A 180 65.69 -47.26 20.00
CA SER A 180 65.32 -45.83 19.96
C SER A 180 66.38 -44.86 19.42
N LEU A 181 67.39 -45.34 18.67
CA LEU A 181 68.39 -44.45 18.05
C LEU A 181 68.67 -44.71 16.56
N ASP A 182 67.81 -45.44 15.86
CA ASP A 182 67.84 -45.50 14.40
C ASP A 182 66.46 -45.17 13.83
N GLN A 183 66.15 -43.86 13.74
CA GLN A 183 65.50 -43.16 12.61
C GLN A 183 65.25 -41.68 12.93
#